data_AF-A0A962S4T6-F1
#
_entry.id   AF-A0A962S4T6-F1
#
_cell.length_a   1.000
_cell.length_b   1.000
_cell.length_c   1.000
_cell.angle_alpha   90.00
_cell.angle_beta   90.00
_cell.angle_gamma   90.00
#
_symmetry.space_group_name_H-M   'P 1'
#
loop_
_entity.id
_entity.type
_entity.pdbx_description
1 polymer ?
#
loop_
_entity_poly.entity_id
_entity_poly.type
_entity_poly.pdbx_seq_one_letter_code
_entity_poly.pdbx_strand_id
1 'polypeptide(L)'
;DEFNELIGDEFIPLLNKAGGAGFQVTAYTQTWSDVEARIGNRAKAGQVAGNFNTLIMLRVKEMATAEMLTEQLPRVEVFTLMSVSGVDDSSEPGSGVDFKSRNEDRISVSEVPLLTPAELITLPKGQAFALLEGGQLWKLRMPLPVDDSDMPESLAEIANEMERTYITNEQWYRVQEPWWTAVADVDSAIDREDHTDG
;
A
#
# COMPACT_ATOMS: atom_id res chain seq x y z
N ASP A 1 13.60 7.72 15.61
CA ASP A 1 12.71 6.70 15.01
C ASP A 1 11.28 7.20 14.81
N GLU A 2 10.94 8.40 15.30
CA GLU A 2 9.65 9.03 15.01
C GLU A 2 9.84 10.40 14.35
N PHE A 3 9.13 10.63 13.24
CA PHE A 3 9.24 11.83 12.43
C PHE A 3 8.76 13.10 13.15
N ASN A 4 7.82 12.98 14.08
CA ASN A 4 7.31 14.06 14.93
C ASN A 4 8.40 14.75 15.78
N GLU A 5 9.47 14.06 16.17
CA GLU A 5 10.59 14.64 16.95
C GLU A 5 11.55 15.48 16.10
N LEU A 6 11.58 15.23 14.78
CA LEU A 6 12.46 15.92 13.82
C LEU A 6 11.76 17.07 13.09
N ILE A 7 10.45 17.22 13.26
CA ILE A 7 9.69 18.30 12.61
C ILE A 7 9.88 19.61 13.36
N GLY A 8 10.53 20.55 12.68
CA GLY A 8 10.62 21.97 13.06
C GLY A 8 10.29 22.89 11.89
N ASP A 9 10.34 24.21 12.12
CA ASP A 9 10.01 25.21 11.10
C ASP A 9 10.89 25.15 9.85
N GLU A 10 12.12 24.63 9.96
CA GLU A 10 13.08 24.48 8.87
C GLU A 10 12.82 23.26 7.98
N PHE A 11 11.88 22.39 8.35
CA PHE A 11 11.64 21.14 7.65
C PHE A 11 10.96 21.33 6.27
N ILE A 12 10.08 22.32 6.13
CA ILE A 12 9.39 22.60 4.86
C ILE A 12 10.37 23.10 3.77
N PRO A 13 11.25 24.07 4.07
CA PRO A 13 12.32 24.43 3.15
C PRO A 13 13.23 23.27 2.76
N LEU A 14 13.52 22.34 3.69
CA LEU A 14 14.34 21.16 3.40
C LEU A 14 13.63 20.21 2.42
N LEU A 15 12.36 19.88 2.65
CA LEU A 15 11.56 19.06 1.72
C LEU A 15 11.53 19.66 0.31
N ASN A 16 11.26 20.97 0.23
CA ASN A 16 11.19 21.68 -1.05
C ASN A 16 12.53 21.70 -1.80
N LYS A 17 13.67 21.70 -1.09
CA LYS A 17 15.02 21.70 -1.71
C LYS A 17 15.55 20.30 -1.99
N ALA A 18 15.18 19.30 -1.18
CA ALA A 18 15.58 17.91 -1.33
C ALA A 18 15.19 17.36 -2.72
N GLY A 19 13.97 17.65 -3.17
CA GLY A 19 13.49 17.24 -4.49
C GLY A 19 14.31 17.82 -5.66
N GLY A 20 14.83 19.04 -5.53
CA GLY A 20 15.71 19.66 -6.54
C GLY A 20 17.17 19.20 -6.46
N ALA A 21 17.58 18.67 -5.31
CA ALA A 21 18.96 18.25 -5.04
C ALA A 21 19.16 16.72 -5.17
N GLY A 22 18.12 15.97 -5.56
CA GLY A 22 18.19 14.51 -5.73
C GLY A 22 18.15 13.72 -4.42
N PHE A 23 17.78 14.34 -3.30
CA PHE A 23 17.60 13.65 -2.03
C PHE A 23 16.19 13.08 -1.91
N GLN A 24 16.10 11.82 -1.50
CA GLN A 24 14.82 11.17 -1.18
C GLN A 24 14.57 11.26 0.33
N VAL A 25 13.44 11.84 0.72
CA VAL A 25 13.00 11.94 2.12
C VAL A 25 11.89 10.93 2.34
N THR A 26 12.10 10.02 3.29
CA THR A 26 11.06 9.09 3.76
C THR A 26 10.79 9.37 5.22
N ALA A 27 9.52 9.66 5.53
CA ALA A 27 9.07 10.06 6.86
C ALA A 27 8.11 9.01 7.43
N TYR A 28 8.33 8.60 8.68
CA TYR A 28 7.48 7.64 9.39
C TYR A 28 6.79 8.33 10.57
N THR A 29 5.46 8.42 10.52
CA THR A 29 4.66 8.97 11.61
C THR A 29 3.55 8.00 12.02
N GLN A 30 3.22 7.99 13.31
CA GLN A 30 2.11 7.20 13.84
C GLN A 30 0.76 7.89 13.62
N THR A 31 0.73 9.20 13.79
CA THR A 31 -0.47 10.02 13.58
C THR A 31 -0.10 11.31 12.87
N TRP A 32 -1.03 11.83 12.08
CA TRP A 32 -0.87 13.14 11.48
C TRP A 32 -1.13 14.28 12.48
N SER A 33 -2.01 14.04 13.45
CA SER A 33 -2.30 15.03 14.48
C SER A 33 -1.08 15.40 15.33
N ASP A 34 -0.18 14.45 15.60
CA ASP A 34 1.07 14.75 16.32
C ASP A 34 1.99 15.66 15.49
N VAL A 35 2.01 15.46 14.16
CA VAL A 35 2.74 16.32 13.21
C VAL A 35 2.12 17.71 13.18
N GLU A 36 0.79 17.81 13.09
CA GLU A 36 0.06 19.08 13.10
C GLU A 36 0.31 19.86 14.39
N ALA A 37 0.27 19.18 15.54
CA ALA A 37 0.52 19.77 16.85
C ALA A 37 1.96 20.31 16.98
N ARG A 38 2.95 19.64 16.37
CA ARG A 38 4.34 20.14 16.36
C ARG A 38 4.60 21.29 15.41
N ILE A 39 3.97 21.30 14.25
CA ILE A 39 4.03 22.44 13.33
C ILE A 39 3.26 23.64 13.92
N GLY A 40 2.26 23.40 14.77
CA GLY A 40 1.45 24.44 15.41
C GLY A 40 0.47 25.13 14.45
N ASN A 41 0.35 24.64 13.21
CA ASN A 41 -0.51 25.21 12.18
C ASN A 41 -0.98 24.13 11.20
N ARG A 42 -2.31 23.91 11.16
CA ARG A 42 -2.98 22.93 10.29
C ARG A 42 -2.71 23.14 8.80
N ALA A 43 -2.75 24.38 8.32
CA ALA A 43 -2.52 24.68 6.92
C ALA A 43 -1.07 24.39 6.52
N LYS A 44 -0.13 24.73 7.41
CA LYS A 44 1.30 24.47 7.20
C LYS A 44 1.61 22.97 7.26
N ALA A 45 0.95 22.23 8.16
CA ALA A 45 1.00 20.77 8.17
C ALA A 45 0.48 20.19 6.85
N GLY A 46 -0.72 20.56 6.42
CA GLY A 46 -1.29 20.11 5.13
C GLY A 46 -0.37 20.38 3.94
N GLN A 47 0.34 21.50 3.92
CA GLN A 47 1.38 21.78 2.92
C GLN A 47 2.53 20.77 2.95
N VAL A 48 2.98 20.36 4.14
CA VAL A 48 4.01 19.32 4.29
C VAL A 48 3.52 17.99 3.76
N ALA A 49 2.29 17.57 4.10
CA ALA A 49 1.70 16.34 3.57
C ALA A 49 1.64 16.38 2.03
N GLY A 50 1.17 17.50 1.45
CA GLY A 50 1.05 17.65 0.01
C GLY A 50 2.38 17.64 -0.76
N ASN A 51 3.50 17.94 -0.09
CA ASN A 51 4.84 17.85 -0.70
C ASN A 51 5.35 16.41 -0.84
N PHE A 52 4.76 15.44 -0.12
CA PHE A 52 5.10 14.04 -0.30
C PHE A 52 4.31 13.48 -1.48
N ASN A 53 5.01 13.19 -2.58
CA ASN A 53 4.42 12.55 -3.76
C ASN A 53 3.97 11.09 -3.53
N THR A 54 4.37 10.50 -2.40
CA THR A 54 4.11 9.11 -2.06
C THR A 54 3.63 9.03 -0.62
N LEU A 55 2.45 8.42 -0.43
CA LEU A 55 1.85 8.17 0.87
C LEU A 55 1.60 6.68 1.00
N ILE A 56 2.28 6.01 1.93
CA ILE A 56 2.01 4.61 2.26
C ILE A 56 1.34 4.58 3.64
N MET A 57 0.11 4.07 3.68
CA MET A 57 -0.69 4.01 4.90
C MET A 57 -0.93 2.57 5.31
N LEU A 58 -0.28 2.17 6.40
CA LEU A 58 -0.58 0.94 7.13
C LEU A 58 -1.85 1.13 7.97
N ARG A 59 -2.22 0.11 8.78
CA ARG A 59 -3.29 0.26 9.77
C ARG A 59 -3.02 1.46 10.68
N VAL A 60 -3.95 2.41 10.69
CA VAL A 60 -3.94 3.58 11.59
C VAL A 60 -5.11 3.49 12.58
N LYS A 61 -4.96 4.12 13.74
CA LYS A 61 -6.05 4.18 14.75
C LYS A 61 -6.89 5.44 14.64
N GLU A 62 -6.28 6.52 14.17
CA GLU A 62 -6.89 7.83 14.12
C GLU A 62 -7.66 8.04 12.81
N MET A 63 -8.90 8.52 12.94
CA MET A 63 -9.77 8.82 11.80
C MET A 63 -9.18 9.92 10.90
N ALA A 64 -8.72 11.03 11.46
CA ALA A 64 -8.15 12.14 10.70
C ALA A 64 -6.92 11.73 9.87
N THR A 65 -6.09 10.83 10.40
CA THR A 65 -4.96 10.28 9.64
C THR A 65 -5.43 9.42 8.47
N ALA A 66 -6.46 8.58 8.66
CA ALA A 66 -7.03 7.78 7.59
C ALA A 66 -7.69 8.64 6.49
N GLU A 67 -8.38 9.71 6.90
CA GLU A 67 -9.02 10.67 6.01
C GLU A 67 -8.01 11.32 5.05
N MET A 68 -6.77 11.56 5.49
CA MET A 68 -5.73 12.11 4.61
C MET A 68 -5.51 11.31 3.34
N LEU A 69 -5.63 9.98 3.38
CA LEU A 69 -5.51 9.14 2.19
C LEU A 69 -6.83 9.09 1.43
N THR A 70 -7.95 8.87 2.11
CA THR A 70 -9.24 8.62 1.45
C THR A 70 -9.84 9.85 0.79
N GLU A 71 -9.57 11.06 1.31
CA GLU A 71 -10.05 12.31 0.72
C GLU A 71 -9.36 12.64 -0.61
N GLN A 72 -8.21 12.05 -0.90
CA GLN A 72 -7.50 12.23 -2.18
C GLN A 72 -8.04 11.33 -3.29
N LEU A 73 -8.89 10.35 -2.94
CA LEU A 73 -9.39 9.38 -3.89
C LEU A 73 -10.68 9.86 -4.58
N PRO A 74 -10.86 9.54 -5.88
CA PRO A 74 -12.13 9.82 -6.54
C PRO A 74 -13.25 8.95 -5.94
N ARG A 75 -14.48 9.41 -6.09
CA ARG A 75 -15.66 8.59 -5.83
C ARG A 75 -15.94 7.70 -7.05
N VAL A 76 -16.61 6.58 -6.82
CA VAL A 76 -16.95 5.60 -7.85
C VAL A 76 -18.44 5.33 -7.89
N GLU A 77 -18.96 5.10 -9.08
CA GLU A 77 -20.35 4.70 -9.28
C GLU A 77 -20.49 3.18 -9.13
N VAL A 78 -21.44 2.76 -8.30
CA VAL A 78 -21.81 1.36 -8.10
C VAL A 78 -23.19 1.13 -8.65
N PHE A 79 -23.30 0.12 -9.52
CA PHE A 79 -24.56 -0.32 -10.12
C PHE A 79 -25.16 -1.42 -9.25
N THR A 80 -26.34 -1.17 -8.70
CA THR A 80 -27.09 -2.14 -7.90
C THR A 80 -28.29 -2.62 -8.70
N LEU A 81 -28.38 -3.93 -8.90
CA LEU A 81 -29.53 -4.61 -9.49
C LEU A 81 -30.52 -4.95 -8.38
N MET A 82 -31.69 -4.31 -8.40
CA MET A 82 -32.80 -4.65 -7.53
C MET A 82 -33.85 -5.41 -8.34
N SER A 83 -34.05 -6.69 -8.04
CA SER A 83 -35.16 -7.45 -8.64
C SER A 83 -36.42 -7.20 -7.81
N VAL A 84 -37.47 -6.70 -8.47
CA VAL A 84 -38.76 -6.40 -7.87
C VAL A 84 -39.79 -7.35 -8.46
N SER A 85 -40.25 -8.30 -7.63
CA SER A 85 -41.37 -9.17 -7.97
C SER A 85 -42.66 -8.63 -7.37
N GLY A 86 -43.67 -8.37 -8.20
CA GLY A 86 -45.01 -7.96 -7.80
C GLY A 86 -46.07 -8.95 -8.29
N VAL A 87 -47.14 -9.09 -7.52
CA VAL A 87 -48.34 -9.82 -7.94
C VAL A 87 -49.49 -8.84 -7.87
N ASP A 88 -50.11 -8.56 -9.02
CA ASP A 88 -51.33 -7.75 -9.13
C ASP A 88 -52.53 -8.70 -9.28
N ASP A 89 -53.57 -8.48 -8.48
CA ASP A 89 -54.85 -9.19 -8.57
C ASP A 89 -55.79 -8.48 -9.56
N SER A 90 -56.52 -9.25 -10.37
CA SER A 90 -57.35 -8.71 -11.46
C SER A 90 -58.81 -8.58 -11.02
N SER A 91 -59.23 -7.39 -10.57
CA SER A 91 -60.59 -7.15 -10.05
C SER A 91 -61.71 -7.11 -11.11
N GLU A 92 -61.51 -7.64 -12.31
CA GLU A 92 -62.45 -7.51 -13.44
C GLU A 92 -63.37 -8.75 -13.55
N PRO A 93 -64.67 -8.63 -13.20
CA PRO A 93 -65.58 -9.78 -13.20
C PRO A 93 -65.88 -10.18 -14.64
N GLY A 94 -65.18 -11.21 -15.13
CA GLY A 94 -65.34 -11.76 -16.48
C GLY A 94 -64.05 -11.97 -17.26
N SER A 95 -62.91 -11.46 -16.78
CA SER A 95 -61.61 -11.78 -17.37
C SER A 95 -61.14 -13.13 -16.79
N GLY A 96 -60.86 -14.13 -17.63
CA GLY A 96 -60.40 -15.46 -17.22
C GLY A 96 -58.96 -15.51 -16.69
N VAL A 97 -58.47 -14.40 -16.11
CA VAL A 97 -57.12 -14.22 -15.60
C VAL A 97 -57.23 -13.73 -14.16
N ASP A 98 -56.96 -14.63 -13.21
CA ASP A 98 -57.12 -14.43 -11.76
C ASP A 98 -55.88 -13.74 -11.13
N PHE A 99 -54.69 -13.92 -11.72
CA PHE A 99 -53.44 -13.32 -11.22
C PHE A 99 -52.58 -12.79 -12.37
N LYS A 100 -52.03 -11.58 -12.23
CA LYS A 100 -50.99 -11.03 -13.11
C LYS A 100 -49.70 -10.86 -12.31
N SER A 101 -48.70 -11.71 -12.56
CA SER A 101 -47.37 -11.54 -12.00
C SER A 101 -46.54 -10.59 -12.87
N ARG A 102 -45.84 -9.65 -12.24
CA ARG A 102 -44.86 -8.77 -12.88
C ARG A 102 -43.51 -8.96 -12.20
N ASN A 103 -42.47 -9.19 -13.00
CA ASN A 103 -41.09 -9.16 -12.54
C ASN A 103 -40.39 -7.98 -13.23
N GLU A 104 -39.85 -7.05 -12.46
CA GLU A 104 -39.14 -5.88 -12.95
C GLU A 104 -37.74 -5.85 -12.35
N ASP A 105 -36.71 -5.77 -13.19
CA ASP A 105 -35.36 -5.54 -12.72
C ASP A 105 -35.03 -4.05 -12.81
N ARG A 106 -34.84 -3.42 -11.67
CA ARG A 106 -34.47 -2.01 -11.56
C ARG A 106 -32.97 -1.89 -11.36
N ILE A 107 -32.29 -1.20 -12.28
CA ILE A 107 -30.90 -0.81 -12.11
C ILE A 107 -30.87 0.54 -11.39
N SER A 108 -30.18 0.61 -10.25
CA SER A 108 -29.90 1.85 -9.52
C SER A 108 -28.41 2.15 -9.56
N VAL A 109 -28.05 3.41 -9.78
CA VAL A 109 -26.66 3.89 -9.74
C VAL A 109 -26.48 4.73 -8.49
N SER A 110 -25.44 4.43 -7.70
CA SER A 110 -25.10 5.20 -6.49
C SER A 110 -23.61 5.51 -6.44
N GLU A 111 -23.27 6.75 -6.09
CA GLU A 111 -21.88 7.21 -5.98
C GLU A 111 -21.34 7.03 -4.56
N VAL A 112 -20.35 6.16 -4.40
CA VAL A 112 -19.72 5.82 -3.12
C VAL A 112 -18.23 6.19 -3.14
N PRO A 113 -17.62 6.52 -1.98
CA PRO A 113 -16.17 6.70 -1.93
C PRO A 113 -15.45 5.41 -2.34
N LEU A 114 -14.34 5.52 -3.08
CA LEU A 114 -13.53 4.37 -3.49
C LEU A 114 -12.98 3.59 -2.30
N LEU A 115 -12.59 4.31 -1.24
CA LEU A 115 -12.10 3.76 0.01
C LEU A 115 -12.63 4.61 1.16
N THR A 116 -13.05 3.95 2.23
CA THR A 116 -13.54 4.56 3.46
C THR A 116 -12.44 4.54 4.53
N PRO A 117 -12.39 5.54 5.43
CA PRO A 117 -11.44 5.55 6.53
C PRO A 117 -11.51 4.30 7.43
N ALA A 118 -12.71 3.72 7.56
CA ALA A 118 -12.96 2.50 8.32
C ALA A 118 -12.15 1.29 7.79
N GLU A 119 -11.92 1.22 6.48
CA GLU A 119 -11.11 0.16 5.88
C GLU A 119 -9.63 0.29 6.28
N LEU A 120 -9.12 1.51 6.42
CA LEU A 120 -7.75 1.75 6.89
C LEU A 120 -7.59 1.40 8.38
N ILE A 121 -8.61 1.67 9.19
CA ILE A 121 -8.61 1.34 10.63
C ILE A 121 -8.64 -0.18 10.86
N THR A 122 -9.32 -0.91 9.97
CA THR A 122 -9.49 -2.37 10.08
C THR A 122 -8.43 -3.18 9.32
N LEU A 123 -7.53 -2.53 8.54
CA LEU A 123 -6.46 -3.14 7.74
C LEU A 123 -5.71 -4.27 8.47
N PRO A 124 -5.62 -5.50 7.95
CA PRO A 124 -4.81 -6.55 8.55
C PRO A 124 -3.33 -6.16 8.68
N LYS A 125 -2.61 -6.75 9.65
CA LYS A 125 -1.15 -6.56 9.78
C LYS A 125 -0.45 -7.02 8.50
N GLY A 126 0.59 -6.28 8.09
CA GLY A 126 1.30 -6.54 6.84
C GLY A 126 0.52 -6.12 5.60
N GLN A 127 -0.56 -5.33 5.73
CA GLN A 127 -1.23 -4.71 4.58
C GLN A 127 -1.18 -3.19 4.67
N ALA A 128 -1.18 -2.55 3.51
CA ALA A 128 -1.21 -1.09 3.39
C ALA A 128 -1.99 -0.67 2.14
N PHE A 129 -2.42 0.59 2.13
CA PHE A 129 -2.78 1.29 0.91
C PHE A 129 -1.70 2.32 0.60
N ALA A 130 -1.31 2.45 -0.66
CA ALA A 130 -0.32 3.42 -1.09
C ALA A 130 -0.86 4.30 -2.20
N LEU A 131 -0.67 5.61 -2.06
CA LEU A 131 -0.75 6.56 -3.15
C LEU A 131 0.64 6.74 -3.71
N LEU A 132 0.88 6.22 -4.91
CA LEU A 132 2.14 6.33 -5.63
C LEU A 132 1.99 7.29 -6.81
N GLU A 133 3.11 7.81 -7.31
CA GLU A 133 3.17 8.60 -8.55
C GLU A 133 2.20 9.79 -8.60
N GLY A 134 1.91 10.41 -7.45
CA GLY A 134 1.02 11.57 -7.40
C GLY A 134 -0.47 11.23 -7.44
N GLY A 135 -0.87 10.02 -7.02
CA GLY A 135 -2.27 9.72 -6.68
C GLY A 135 -2.80 8.36 -7.13
N GLN A 136 -1.96 7.50 -7.72
CA GLN A 136 -2.39 6.14 -8.05
C GLN A 136 -2.52 5.29 -6.79
N LEU A 137 -3.72 4.73 -6.56
CA LEU A 137 -4.00 3.87 -5.42
C LEU A 137 -3.54 2.44 -5.67
N TRP A 138 -2.73 1.92 -4.75
CA TRP A 138 -2.26 0.54 -4.72
C TRP A 138 -2.63 -0.12 -3.39
N LYS A 139 -3.06 -1.38 -3.47
CA LYS A 139 -3.19 -2.24 -2.30
C LYS A 139 -1.92 -3.06 -2.15
N LEU A 140 -1.22 -2.90 -1.03
CA LEU A 140 0.04 -3.58 -0.75
C LEU A 140 -0.14 -4.69 0.29
N ARG A 141 0.62 -5.77 0.10
CA ARG A 141 0.82 -6.84 1.08
C ARG A 141 2.32 -6.99 1.30
N MET A 142 2.77 -6.66 2.51
CA MET A 142 4.15 -6.83 2.94
C MET A 142 4.31 -8.20 3.60
N PRO A 143 5.40 -8.92 3.29
CA PRO A 143 5.75 -10.11 4.04
C PRO A 143 6.00 -9.72 5.50
N LEU A 144 5.52 -10.54 6.43
CA LEU A 144 5.90 -10.38 7.83
C LEU A 144 7.35 -10.88 7.97
N PRO A 145 8.22 -10.14 8.68
CA PRO A 145 9.55 -10.65 8.98
C PRO A 145 9.38 -11.97 9.73
N VAL A 146 9.96 -13.03 9.18
CA VAL A 146 10.23 -14.26 9.91
C VAL A 146 11.53 -14.06 10.66
N ASP A 147 11.69 -14.72 11.81
CA ASP A 147 13.01 -14.82 12.44
C ASP A 147 13.94 -15.52 11.43
N ASP A 148 14.76 -14.71 10.78
CA ASP A 148 15.75 -15.17 9.83
C ASP A 148 17.01 -15.48 10.63
N SER A 149 17.39 -16.75 10.71
CA SER A 149 18.59 -17.19 11.43
C SER A 149 19.87 -16.59 10.85
N ASP A 150 19.80 -16.09 9.61
CA ASP A 150 20.91 -15.49 8.89
C ASP A 150 20.97 -13.96 9.09
N MET A 151 20.02 -13.35 9.81
CA MET A 151 20.04 -11.93 10.15
C MET A 151 20.84 -11.71 11.43
N PRO A 152 21.99 -11.02 11.37
CA PRO A 152 22.83 -10.78 12.55
C PRO A 152 22.07 -9.98 13.61
N GLU A 153 22.35 -10.26 14.88
CA GLU A 153 21.58 -9.74 16.03
C GLU A 153 21.75 -8.22 16.18
N SER A 154 22.78 -7.62 15.57
CA SER A 154 23.00 -6.19 15.59
C SER A 154 23.72 -5.64 14.36
N LEU A 155 23.51 -4.35 14.07
CA LEU A 155 24.32 -3.61 13.09
C LEU A 155 25.83 -3.66 13.39
N ALA A 156 26.21 -3.83 14.65
CA ALA A 156 27.61 -3.94 15.05
C ALA A 156 28.22 -5.27 14.59
N GLU A 157 27.45 -6.35 14.56
CA GLU A 157 27.89 -7.64 14.00
C GLU A 157 28.07 -7.54 12.48
N ILE A 158 27.16 -6.85 11.78
CA ILE A 158 27.32 -6.55 10.35
C ILE A 158 28.63 -5.78 10.12
N ALA A 159 28.91 -4.75 10.93
CA ALA A 159 30.13 -3.95 10.79
C ALA A 159 31.40 -4.78 11.07
N ASN A 160 31.38 -5.62 12.11
CA ASN A 160 32.49 -6.52 12.43
C ASN A 160 32.71 -7.58 11.34
N GLU A 161 31.64 -8.09 10.73
CA GLU A 161 31.72 -9.05 9.63
C GLU A 161 32.25 -8.39 8.35
N MET A 162 31.79 -7.16 8.06
CA MET A 162 32.34 -6.34 6.98
C MET A 162 33.82 -6.04 7.21
N GLU A 163 34.24 -5.74 8.44
CA GLU A 163 35.64 -5.48 8.80
C GLU A 163 36.49 -6.76 8.70
N ARG A 164 35.96 -7.92 9.11
CA ARG A 164 36.63 -9.23 8.97
C ARG A 164 36.77 -9.67 7.51
N THR A 165 35.79 -9.32 6.68
CA THR A 165 35.76 -9.65 5.24
C THR A 165 36.38 -8.53 4.40
N TYR A 166 36.83 -7.44 5.03
CA TYR A 166 37.50 -6.33 4.37
C TYR A 166 38.89 -6.76 3.88
N ILE A 167 38.93 -7.31 2.68
CA ILE A 167 40.16 -7.67 1.99
C ILE A 167 40.66 -6.41 1.28
N THR A 168 41.80 -5.88 1.72
CA THR A 168 42.53 -4.85 0.98
C THR A 168 42.89 -5.39 -0.41
N ASN A 169 42.76 -4.51 -1.39
CA ASN A 169 42.59 -4.75 -2.82
C ASN A 169 43.79 -5.41 -3.55
N GLU A 170 44.23 -6.61 -3.13
CA GLU A 170 45.34 -7.35 -3.77
C GLU A 170 44.94 -8.76 -4.29
N GLN A 171 43.76 -9.30 -3.96
CA GLN A 171 43.34 -10.66 -4.36
C GLN A 171 41.89 -10.75 -4.88
N TRP A 172 41.48 -9.79 -5.70
CA TRP A 172 40.16 -9.70 -6.34
C TRP A 172 39.75 -10.92 -7.19
N TYR A 173 40.66 -11.84 -7.50
CA TYR A 173 40.39 -13.05 -8.30
C TYR A 173 39.95 -14.29 -7.48
N ARG A 174 39.91 -14.20 -6.15
CA ARG A 174 39.52 -15.32 -5.26
C ARG A 174 38.11 -15.21 -4.67
N VAL A 175 37.34 -14.20 -5.06
CA VAL A 175 35.98 -14.00 -4.54
C VAL A 175 35.05 -15.07 -5.12
N GLN A 176 34.55 -15.97 -4.26
CA GLN A 176 33.22 -16.54 -4.47
C GLN A 176 32.23 -15.46 -4.04
N GLU A 177 31.45 -14.93 -4.99
CA GLU A 177 30.45 -13.92 -4.68
C GLU A 177 29.41 -14.47 -3.70
N PRO A 178 29.08 -13.73 -2.63
CA PRO A 178 27.96 -14.05 -1.78
C PRO A 178 26.63 -13.95 -2.55
N TRP A 179 25.73 -14.85 -2.20
CA TRP A 179 24.49 -15.26 -2.87
C TRP A 179 23.37 -14.20 -3.07
N TRP A 180 23.60 -12.90 -2.82
CA TRP A 180 22.57 -11.86 -3.01
C TRP A 180 22.46 -11.31 -4.43
N THR A 181 23.30 -11.75 -5.37
CA THR A 181 23.16 -11.45 -6.80
C THR A 181 22.11 -12.37 -7.43
N ALA A 182 20.83 -12.10 -7.17
CA ALA A 182 19.74 -12.70 -7.95
C ALA A 182 19.69 -12.01 -9.33
N VAL A 183 20.49 -12.50 -10.28
CA VAL A 183 20.24 -12.31 -11.71
C VAL A 183 19.76 -13.64 -12.25
N ALA A 184 18.46 -13.70 -12.54
CA ALA A 184 17.86 -14.78 -13.28
C ALA A 184 18.45 -14.79 -14.69
N ASP A 185 19.14 -15.87 -15.07
CA ASP A 185 19.36 -16.17 -16.47
C ASP A 185 18.47 -17.34 -16.88
N VAL A 186 17.55 -17.00 -17.78
CA VAL A 186 16.72 -17.91 -18.57
C VAL A 186 17.61 -18.45 -19.70
N ASP A 187 17.39 -19.73 -20.02
CA ASP A 187 17.75 -20.39 -21.28
C ASP A 187 19.05 -21.22 -21.29
N SER A 188 18.90 -22.54 -21.17
CA SER A 188 19.51 -23.52 -22.09
C SER A 188 19.12 -24.95 -21.69
N ALA A 189 18.02 -25.41 -22.26
CA ALA A 189 17.95 -26.62 -23.07
C ALA A 189 18.93 -27.80 -22.81
N ILE A 190 18.30 -28.97 -22.65
CA ILE A 190 18.56 -30.22 -23.42
C ILE A 190 19.69 -31.16 -22.92
N ASP A 191 19.21 -32.33 -22.50
CA ASP A 191 19.65 -33.71 -22.83
C ASP A 191 20.29 -34.62 -21.77
N ARG A 192 19.63 -35.80 -21.70
CA ARG A 192 20.11 -37.18 -21.48
C ARG A 192 20.38 -37.65 -20.06
N GLU A 193 19.41 -38.38 -19.53
CA GLU A 193 19.69 -39.55 -18.69
C GLU A 193 19.36 -40.83 -19.45
N ASP A 194 20.42 -41.59 -19.68
CA ASP A 194 20.48 -42.94 -20.23
C ASP A 194 20.12 -43.90 -19.08
N HIS A 195 18.93 -44.50 -19.12
CA HIS A 195 18.54 -45.54 -18.17
C HIS A 195 18.99 -46.90 -18.71
N THR A 196 20.04 -47.44 -18.08
CA THR A 196 20.37 -48.86 -18.11
C THR A 196 19.73 -49.53 -16.87
N ASP A 197 18.78 -50.43 -17.11
CA ASP A 197 18.68 -51.74 -16.45
C ASP A 197 17.44 -52.51 -16.95
N GLY A 198 17.66 -53.68 -17.56
CA GLY A 198 16.63 -54.64 -18.00
C GLY A 198 16.89 -55.27 -19.36
#